data_AF-A0A257NXJ3-F1
#
_entry.id   AF-A0A257NXJ3-F1
#
_cell.length_a   1.000
_cell.length_b   1.000
_cell.length_c   1.000
_cell.angle_alpha   90.00
_cell.angle_beta   90.00
_cell.angle_gamma   90.00
#
_symmetry.space_group_name_H-M   'P 1'
#
loop_
_entity.id
_entity.type
_entity.pdbx_description
1 polymer ?
#
loop_
_entity_poly.entity_id
_entity_poly.type
_entity_poly.pdbx_seq_one_letter_code
_entity_poly.pdbx_strand_id
1 'polypeptide(L)'
;MTTFFTADQHFGHANILKYEADSRKNDKGITFRSVEQMNEAIVDRWNAVVAPGDTVYSLGDFSYKLHTIGEYLPHLNGRVILITGNHDPFFKRMRRASWRSRPDSQICTWSTLSRSRGLER
;
A
#
# COMPACT_ATOMS: atom_id res chain seq x y z
N MET A 1 -11.45 -12.44 12.09
CA MET A 1 -11.47 -11.26 11.20
C MET A 1 -11.07 -10.06 12.04
N THR A 2 -9.88 -9.55 11.78
CA THR A 2 -9.29 -8.41 12.50
C THR A 2 -9.26 -7.20 11.57
N THR A 3 -9.36 -6.00 12.15
CA THR A 3 -9.23 -4.74 11.42
C THR A 3 -7.92 -4.07 11.80
N PHE A 4 -7.10 -3.75 10.79
CA PHE A 4 -5.85 -3.02 10.93
C PHE A 4 -5.92 -1.63 10.30
N PHE A 5 -5.07 -0.74 10.80
CA PHE A 5 -4.89 0.62 10.28
C PHE A 5 -3.40 0.87 10.04
N THR A 6 -3.08 1.49 8.92
CA THR A 6 -1.70 1.81 8.54
C THR A 6 -1.71 2.98 7.53
N ALA A 7 -0.54 3.52 7.19
CA ALA A 7 -0.38 4.61 6.23
C ALA A 7 1.06 4.67 5.70
N ASP A 8 1.30 5.51 4.69
CA ASP A 8 2.64 5.96 4.27
C ASP A 8 3.60 4.85 3.80
N GLN A 9 3.06 3.79 3.19
CA GLN A 9 3.89 2.72 2.61
C GLN A 9 4.82 3.26 1.52
N HIS A 10 4.37 4.26 0.76
CA HIS A 10 5.17 4.93 -0.27
C HIS A 10 5.78 3.96 -1.30
N PHE A 11 5.02 2.94 -1.71
CA PHE A 11 5.47 2.00 -2.75
C PHE A 11 5.97 2.75 -3.99
N GLY A 12 7.19 2.42 -4.43
CA GLY A 12 7.81 3.02 -5.62
C GLY A 12 8.41 4.41 -5.43
N HIS A 13 8.47 4.95 -4.21
CA HIS A 13 9.01 6.28 -3.93
C HIS A 13 10.52 6.24 -3.60
N ALA A 14 11.39 6.09 -4.60
CA ALA A 14 12.84 5.96 -4.34
C ALA A 14 13.47 7.09 -3.48
N ASN A 15 12.98 8.32 -3.64
CA ASN A 15 13.48 9.47 -2.87
C ASN A 15 13.10 9.41 -1.37
N ILE A 16 12.11 8.60 -0.96
CA ILE A 16 11.73 8.48 0.45
C ILE A 16 12.87 7.90 1.29
N LEU A 17 13.73 7.08 0.69
CA LEU A 17 14.91 6.53 1.35
C LEU A 17 15.93 7.61 1.75
N LYS A 18 15.90 8.76 1.07
CA LYS A 18 16.72 9.93 1.41
C LYS A 18 16.04 10.80 2.46
N TYR A 19 14.75 11.08 2.30
CA TYR A 19 14.03 12.04 3.16
C TYR A 19 13.60 11.44 4.50
N GLU A 20 13.35 10.14 4.55
CA GLU A 20 12.91 9.42 5.74
C GLU A 20 13.84 8.23 6.05
N ALA A 21 15.14 8.41 5.87
CA ALA A 21 16.14 7.36 6.05
C ALA A 21 16.03 6.64 7.40
N ASP A 22 15.59 7.35 8.44
CA ASP A 22 15.39 6.80 9.78
C ASP A 22 14.19 5.86 9.91
N SER A 23 13.11 6.11 9.17
CA SER A 23 11.90 5.28 9.15
C SER A 23 11.98 4.15 8.12
N ARG A 24 12.93 4.23 7.17
CA ARG A 24 13.09 3.26 6.08
C ARG A 24 14.26 2.31 6.31
N LYS A 25 14.28 1.68 7.50
CA LYS A 25 15.33 0.74 7.93
C LYS A 25 14.87 -0.71 7.85
N ASN A 26 15.82 -1.59 7.57
CA ASN A 26 15.64 -3.03 7.74
C ASN A 26 15.77 -3.42 9.23
N ASP A 27 15.59 -4.70 9.54
CA ASP A 27 15.59 -5.19 10.93
C ASP A 27 16.95 -5.06 11.64
N LYS A 28 18.02 -4.76 10.88
CA LYS A 28 19.36 -4.47 11.41
C LYS A 28 19.57 -2.98 11.67
N GLY A 29 18.54 -2.14 11.50
CA GLY A 29 18.63 -0.69 11.65
C GLY A 29 19.34 0.01 10.49
N ILE A 30 19.53 -0.67 9.35
CA ILE A 30 20.23 -0.12 8.18
C ILE A 30 19.19 0.34 7.16
N THR A 31 19.32 1.57 6.66
CA THR A 31 18.44 2.10 5.63
C THR A 31 18.50 1.26 4.35
N PHE A 32 17.35 1.02 3.72
CA PHE A 32 17.31 0.26 2.46
C PHE A 32 18.14 0.93 1.38
N ARG A 33 18.83 0.12 0.55
CA ARG A 33 19.70 0.62 -0.52
C ARG A 33 18.96 0.85 -1.83
N SER A 34 17.78 0.26 -1.98
CA SER A 34 16.93 0.44 -3.16
C SER A 34 15.46 0.42 -2.77
N VAL A 35 14.61 0.97 -3.63
CA VAL A 35 13.16 1.03 -3.42
C VAL A 35 12.53 -0.36 -3.51
N GLU A 36 13.09 -1.23 -4.35
CA GLU A 36 12.67 -2.62 -4.50
C GLU A 36 12.88 -3.38 -3.19
N GLN A 37 14.04 -3.25 -2.54
CA GLN A 37 14.29 -3.86 -1.23
C GLN A 37 13.30 -3.38 -0.16
N MET A 38 12.97 -2.10 -0.19
CA MET A 38 11.98 -1.52 0.73
C MET A 38 10.58 -2.09 0.45
N ASN A 39 10.16 -2.12 -0.82
CA ASN A 39 8.83 -2.61 -1.21
C ASN A 39 8.64 -4.08 -0.81
N GLU A 40 9.62 -4.95 -1.12
CA GLU A 40 9.58 -6.37 -0.74
C GLU A 40 9.51 -6.53 0.79
N ALA A 41 10.32 -5.77 1.54
CA ALA A 41 10.28 -5.82 3.00
C ALA A 41 8.92 -5.35 3.57
N ILE A 42 8.24 -4.39 2.92
CA ILE A 42 6.89 -3.99 3.32
C ILE A 42 5.90 -5.14 3.08
N VAL A 43 5.98 -5.82 1.93
CA VAL A 43 5.13 -6.98 1.61
C VAL A 43 5.33 -8.10 2.63
N ASP A 44 6.58 -8.45 2.94
CA ASP A 44 6.90 -9.51 3.88
C ASP A 44 6.35 -9.19 5.29
N ARG A 45 6.59 -7.98 5.78
CA ARG A 45 6.11 -7.54 7.10
C ARG A 45 4.60 -7.45 7.16
N TRP A 46 3.96 -7.01 6.08
CA TRP A 46 2.51 -6.98 5.98
C TRP A 46 1.93 -8.39 6.10
N ASN A 47 2.44 -9.33 5.30
CA ASN A 47 1.93 -10.70 5.26
C ASN A 47 2.26 -11.52 6.50
N ALA A 48 3.28 -11.12 7.28
CA ALA A 48 3.58 -11.72 8.58
C ALA A 48 2.52 -11.40 9.65
N VAL A 49 1.72 -10.34 9.48
CA VAL A 49 0.74 -9.87 10.46
C VAL A 49 -0.69 -10.01 9.97
N VAL A 50 -0.93 -9.71 8.69
CA VAL A 50 -2.27 -9.64 8.10
C VAL A 50 -2.61 -10.98 7.44
N ALA A 51 -3.72 -11.60 7.86
CA ALA A 51 -4.24 -12.80 7.22
C ALA A 51 -5.17 -12.45 6.04
N PRO A 52 -5.38 -13.36 5.07
CA PRO A 52 -6.24 -13.11 3.91
C PRO A 52 -7.69 -12.72 4.24
N GLY A 53 -8.19 -13.09 5.42
CA GLY A 53 -9.54 -12.75 5.87
C GLY A 53 -9.65 -11.43 6.65
N ASP A 54 -8.56 -10.72 6.87
CA ASP A 54 -8.53 -9.47 7.62
C ASP A 54 -8.84 -8.26 6.74
N THR A 55 -9.15 -7.12 7.35
CA THR A 55 -9.34 -5.84 6.65
C THR A 55 -8.29 -4.84 7.08
N VAL A 56 -7.69 -4.14 6.12
CA VAL A 56 -6.67 -3.12 6.38
C VAL A 56 -7.10 -1.80 5.76
N TYR A 57 -7.17 -0.76 6.57
CA TYR A 57 -7.36 0.61 6.11
C TYR A 57 -6.00 1.30 5.96
N SER A 58 -5.64 1.67 4.73
CA SER A 58 -4.46 2.49 4.42
C SER A 58 -4.87 3.95 4.35
N LEU A 59 -4.41 4.78 5.28
CA LEU A 59 -4.89 6.14 5.51
C LEU A 59 -4.17 7.22 4.68
N GLY A 60 -3.67 6.85 3.50
CA GLY A 60 -2.96 7.75 2.58
C GLY A 60 -1.56 7.30 2.22
N ASP A 61 -1.06 7.91 1.14
CA ASP A 61 0.32 7.82 0.65
C ASP A 61 0.82 6.38 0.49
N PHE A 62 -0.09 5.54 0.02
CA PHE A 62 0.16 4.12 -0.22
C PHE A 62 1.22 3.95 -1.31
N SER A 63 1.12 4.72 -2.40
CA SER A 63 2.06 4.59 -3.52
C SER A 63 2.31 5.88 -4.27
N TYR A 64 3.57 6.12 -4.65
CA TYR A 64 3.96 7.32 -5.38
C TYR A 64 3.65 7.24 -6.89
N LYS A 65 3.56 6.03 -7.45
CA LYS A 65 3.28 5.81 -8.87
C LYS A 65 2.05 4.92 -9.03
N LEU A 66 1.34 5.11 -10.14
CA LEU A 66 0.12 4.34 -10.39
C LEU A 66 0.40 2.86 -10.66
N HIS A 67 1.45 2.56 -11.42
CA HIS A 67 1.79 1.17 -11.77
C HIS A 67 2.20 0.35 -10.55
N THR A 68 2.85 0.97 -9.55
CA THR A 68 3.29 0.29 -8.33
C THR A 68 2.12 -0.15 -7.45
N ILE A 69 0.95 0.50 -7.55
CA ILE A 69 -0.27 0.00 -6.91
C ILE A 69 -0.66 -1.35 -7.52
N GLY A 70 -0.72 -1.44 -8.86
CA GLY A 70 -1.06 -2.68 -9.56
C GLY A 70 -0.02 -3.79 -9.38
N GLU A 71 1.24 -3.40 -9.18
CA GLU A 71 2.35 -4.33 -8.92
C GLU A 71 2.26 -4.93 -7.51
N TYR A 72 2.18 -4.11 -6.46
CA TYR A 72 2.33 -4.60 -5.08
C TYR A 72 1.02 -4.96 -4.37
N LEU A 73 -0.09 -4.29 -4.68
CA LEU A 73 -1.37 -4.53 -4.01
C LEU A 73 -1.86 -5.99 -4.10
N PRO A 74 -1.66 -6.73 -5.23
CA PRO A 74 -1.99 -8.15 -5.30
C PRO A 74 -1.17 -9.07 -4.39
N HIS A 75 -0.01 -8.61 -3.89
CA HIS A 75 0.86 -9.38 -3.00
C HIS A 75 0.54 -9.17 -1.52
N LEU A 76 -0.36 -8.24 -1.18
CA LEU A 76 -0.74 -7.96 0.20
C LEU A 76 -1.95 -8.81 0.62
N ASN A 77 -1.82 -9.50 1.74
CA ASN A 77 -2.92 -10.23 2.36
C ASN A 77 -4.02 -9.28 2.86
N GLY A 78 -5.26 -9.76 2.80
CA GLY A 78 -6.42 -9.10 3.37
C GLY A 78 -7.19 -8.25 2.37
N ARG A 79 -8.28 -7.67 2.86
CA ARG A 79 -9.05 -6.66 2.17
C ARG A 79 -8.45 -5.29 2.44
N VAL A 80 -7.75 -4.73 1.47
CA VAL A 80 -7.10 -3.43 1.57
C VAL A 80 -8.04 -2.32 1.11
N ILE A 81 -8.31 -1.36 1.98
CA ILE A 81 -9.12 -0.17 1.72
C ILE A 81 -8.16 1.01 1.69
N LEU A 82 -7.90 1.54 0.51
CA LEU A 82 -7.04 2.69 0.29
C LEU A 82 -7.85 3.98 0.41
N ILE A 83 -7.50 4.81 1.38
CA ILE A 83 -7.92 6.20 1.48
C ILE A 83 -6.81 7.03 0.87
N THR A 84 -7.16 7.96 -0.02
CA THR A 84 -6.15 8.67 -0.81
C THR A 84 -5.41 9.75 0.00
N GLY A 85 -4.08 9.70 -0.01
CA GLY A 85 -3.21 10.75 0.52
C GLY A 85 -2.73 11.73 -0.55
N ASN A 86 -1.96 12.74 -0.16
CA ASN A 86 -1.51 13.82 -1.06
C ASN A 86 -0.39 13.42 -2.03
N HIS A 87 0.37 12.37 -1.72
CA HIS A 87 1.42 11.83 -2.57
C HIS A 87 0.94 10.73 -3.51
N ASP A 88 -0.30 10.25 -3.36
CA ASP A 88 -0.88 9.28 -4.28
C ASP A 88 -1.19 9.89 -5.66
N PRO A 89 -1.03 9.11 -6.75
CA PRO A 89 -1.18 9.59 -8.13
C PRO A 89 -2.59 10.12 -8.44
N PHE A 90 -3.59 9.68 -7.70
CA PHE A 90 -4.98 10.10 -7.89
C PHE A 90 -5.33 11.42 -7.20
N PHE A 91 -4.50 11.91 -6.27
CA PHE A 91 -4.80 13.09 -5.46
C PHE A 91 -5.09 14.33 -6.31
N LYS A 92 -4.31 14.55 -7.38
CA LYS A 92 -4.52 15.68 -8.30
C LYS A 92 -5.84 15.57 -9.07
N ARG A 93 -6.28 14.35 -9.38
CA ARG A 93 -7.56 14.10 -10.08
C ARG A 93 -8.74 14.31 -9.14
N MET A 94 -8.61 13.91 -7.87
CA MET A 94 -9.63 14.16 -6.86
C MET A 94 -9.72 15.61 -6.43
N ARG A 95 -8.61 16.36 -6.30
CA ARG A 95 -8.65 17.80 -5.99
C ARG A 95 -9.48 18.65 -6.96
N ARG A 96 -9.61 18.20 -8.23
CA ARG A 96 -10.39 18.90 -9.26
C ARG A 96 -11.89 18.63 -9.17
N ALA A 97 -12.28 17.51 -8.55
CA ALA A 97 -13.65 17.32 -8.10
C ALA A 97 -13.73 17.99 -6.72
N SER A 98 -14.50 19.06 -6.57
CA SER A 98 -14.66 19.74 -5.28
C SER A 98 -14.79 18.73 -4.13
N TRP A 99 -13.87 18.80 -3.15
CA TRP A 99 -13.75 17.87 -2.02
C TRP A 99 -15.09 17.52 -1.35
N ARG A 100 -16.02 18.49 -1.34
CA ARG A 100 -17.38 18.36 -0.78
C ARG A 100 -18.34 17.47 -1.57
N SER A 101 -18.08 17.18 -2.84
CA SER A 101 -19.12 16.69 -3.74
C SER A 101 -19.17 15.17 -3.86
N ARG A 102 -18.08 14.43 -3.57
CA ARG A 102 -18.00 12.96 -3.70
C ARG A 102 -16.98 12.33 -2.71
N PRO A 103 -17.32 12.13 -1.43
CA PRO A 103 -16.43 11.52 -0.44
C PRO A 103 -15.98 10.10 -0.84
N ASP A 104 -16.85 9.31 -1.48
CA ASP A 104 -16.56 7.93 -1.90
C ASP A 104 -15.49 7.83 -3.00
N SER A 105 -15.21 8.92 -3.72
CA SER A 105 -14.19 8.96 -4.78
C SER A 105 -12.76 8.79 -4.26
N GLN A 106 -12.57 8.86 -2.93
CA GLN A 106 -11.28 8.75 -2.25
C GLN A 106 -10.94 7.34 -1.76
N ILE A 107 -11.91 6.42 -1.88
CA ILE A 107 -11.81 5.06 -1.34
C ILE A 107 -11.66 4.10 -2.51
N CYS A 108 -10.54 3.39 -2.56
CA CYS A 108 -10.33 2.26 -3.46
C CYS A 108 -10.27 0.98 -2.63
N THR A 109 -11.04 -0.04 -2.99
CA THR A 109 -11.07 -1.31 -2.24
C THR A 109 -10.50 -2.44 -3.07
N TRP A 110 -9.62 -3.22 -2.48
CA TRP A 110 -9.03 -4.43 -3.04
C TRP A 110 -9.19 -5.59 -2.07
N SER A 111 -9.36 -6.81 -2.57
CA SER A 111 -9.36 -8.03 -1.75
C SER A 111 -8.56 -9.12 -2.42
N THR A 112 -7.55 -9.65 -1.73
CA THR A 112 -6.92 -10.93 -2.07
C THR A 112 -7.90 -12.05 -1.71
N LEU A 113 -8.88 -12.33 -2.57
CA LEU A 113 -9.62 -13.59 -2.47
C LEU A 113 -8.61 -14.72 -2.64
N SER A 114 -8.59 -15.67 -1.70
CA SER A 114 -7.65 -16.78 -1.64
C SER A 114 -7.47 -17.39 -3.04
N ARG A 115 -6.23 -17.50 -3.51
CA ARG A 115 -5.90 -18.39 -4.63
C ARG A 115 -6.25 -19.81 -4.18
N SER A 116 -7.46 -20.26 -4.46
CA SER A 116 -7.75 -21.69 -4.49
C SER A 116 -6.88 -22.27 -5.62
N ARG A 117 -6.06 -23.26 -5.27
CA ARG A 117 -5.29 -24.02 -6.26
C ARG A 117 -6.27 -24.62 -7.26
N GLY A 118 -6.26 -24.12 -8.48
CA GLY A 118 -6.80 -24.81 -9.65
C GLY A 118 -5.65 -25.40 -10.45
N LEU A 119 -5.25 -26.62 -10.13
CA LEU A 119 -4.76 -27.53 -11.17
C LEU A 119 -6.00 -27.87 -12.02
N GLU A 120 -5.98 -27.55 -13.30
CA GLU A 120 -6.65 -28.37 -14.32
C GLU A 120 -6.15 -27.99 -15.73
N ARG A 121 -5.38 -28.95 -16.28
CA ARG A 121 -5.06 -29.31 -17.68
C ARG A 121 -4.89 -28.22 -18.74
#